data_AF-A0A3A0GD68-F1
#
_entry.id   AF-A0A3A0GD68-F1
#
_cell.length_a   1.000
_cell.length_b   1.000
_cell.length_c   1.000
_cell.angle_alpha   90.00
_cell.angle_beta   90.00
_cell.angle_gamma   90.00
#
_symmetry.space_group_name_H-M   'P 1'
#
loop_
_entity.id
_entity.type
_entity.pdbx_description
1 polymer ?
#
loop_
_entity_poly.entity_id
_entity_poly.type
_entity_poly.pdbx_seq_one_letter_code
_entity_poly.pdbx_strand_id
1 'polypeptide(L)'
;MKWNLRTIEKLLLNLPFHRKLTLVTAVITGLALSLALAILLLFDWIDACRYEADRLTTLATMIASNTTAAIEFSDRSTAHEILAGLRHDSEITGAYIYDKHRSLFASY
;
A
#
# COMPACT_ATOMS: atom_id res chain seq x y z
N MET A 1 -21.11 24.55 10.69
CA MET A 1 -22.12 23.47 10.77
C MET A 1 -21.94 22.69 12.08
N LYS A 2 -22.41 23.23 13.22
CA LYS A 2 -22.26 22.59 14.54
C LYS A 2 -23.56 21.84 14.88
N TRP A 3 -23.61 20.55 14.64
CA TRP A 3 -24.74 19.72 15.05
C TRP A 3 -24.75 19.62 16.57
N ASN A 4 -25.74 20.23 17.20
CA ASN A 4 -25.88 20.29 18.65
C ASN A 4 -26.44 18.93 19.13
N LEU A 5 -25.69 18.19 19.95
CA LEU A 5 -26.09 16.84 20.43
C LEU A 5 -27.49 16.83 21.08
N ARG A 6 -27.90 17.96 21.67
CA ARG A 6 -29.23 18.14 22.29
C ARG A 6 -30.40 18.02 21.31
N THR A 7 -30.18 18.30 20.03
CA THR A 7 -31.22 18.19 18.99
C THR A 7 -31.47 16.73 18.63
N ILE A 8 -30.42 15.90 18.67
CA ILE A 8 -30.49 14.47 18.41
C ILE A 8 -31.22 13.77 19.56
N GLU A 9 -30.93 14.12 20.81
CA GLU A 9 -31.65 13.60 21.99
C GLU A 9 -33.16 13.88 21.94
N LYS A 10 -33.56 15.12 21.60
CA LYS A 10 -34.98 15.47 21.48
C LYS A 10 -35.69 14.75 20.33
N LEU A 11 -34.99 14.50 19.24
CA LEU A 11 -35.52 13.74 18.11
C LEU A 11 -35.72 12.27 18.52
N LEU A 12 -34.76 11.66 19.22
CA LEU A 12 -34.85 10.29 19.75
C LEU A 12 -35.94 10.12 20.83
N LEU A 13 -36.18 11.15 21.66
CA LEU A 13 -37.15 11.07 22.76
C LEU A 13 -38.62 11.08 22.30
N ASN A 14 -38.92 11.69 21.15
CA ASN A 14 -40.29 11.84 20.64
C ASN A 14 -40.72 10.70 19.70
N LEU A 15 -39.93 9.63 19.57
CA LEU A 15 -40.28 8.47 18.76
C LEU A 15 -41.02 7.40 19.59
N PRO A 16 -42.11 6.80 19.08
CA PRO A 16 -42.84 5.75 19.77
C PRO A 16 -41.90 4.57 20.10
N PHE A 17 -42.17 3.86 21.20
CA PHE A 17 -41.28 2.83 21.77
C PHE A 17 -40.72 1.83 20.74
N HIS A 18 -41.53 1.44 19.75
CA HIS A 18 -41.13 0.59 18.63
C HIS A 18 -40.02 1.20 17.75
N ARG A 19 -40.09 2.49 17.44
CA ARG A 19 -39.09 3.20 16.62
C ARG A 19 -37.77 3.41 17.34
N LYS A 20 -37.80 3.52 18.68
CA LYS A 20 -36.58 3.60 19.50
C LYS A 20 -35.75 2.32 19.39
N LEU A 21 -36.42 1.15 19.37
CA LEU A 21 -35.77 -0.14 19.21
C LEU A 21 -35.17 -0.30 17.80
N THR A 22 -35.91 0.05 16.75
CA THR A 22 -35.43 0.02 15.36
C THR A 22 -34.23 0.94 15.13
N LEU A 23 -34.20 2.10 15.79
CA LEU A 23 -33.09 3.04 15.64
C LEU A 23 -31.81 2.53 16.32
N VAL A 24 -31.92 1.89 17.49
CA VAL A 24 -30.77 1.24 18.15
C VAL A 24 -30.23 0.10 17.29
N THR A 25 -31.09 -0.77 16.75
CA THR A 25 -30.64 -1.87 15.90
C THR A 25 -30.02 -1.36 14.59
N ALA A 26 -30.60 -0.32 13.97
CA ALA A 26 -30.04 0.30 12.77
C ALA A 26 -28.66 0.95 13.02
N VAL A 27 -28.46 1.56 14.19
CA VAL A 27 -27.15 2.12 14.57
C VAL A 27 -26.14 0.99 14.77
N ILE A 28 -26.51 -0.09 15.45
CA ILE A 28 -25.61 -1.22 15.69
C ILE A 28 -25.22 -1.88 14.36
N THR A 29 -26.17 -2.13 13.47
CA THR A 29 -25.87 -2.71 12.14
C THR A 29 -25.03 -1.75 11.30
N GLY A 30 -25.34 -0.45 11.34
CA GLY A 30 -24.53 0.57 10.67
C GLY A 30 -23.09 0.62 11.18
N LEU A 31 -22.89 0.52 12.50
CA LEU A 31 -21.56 0.46 13.11
C LEU A 31 -20.83 -0.83 12.75
N ALA A 32 -21.52 -1.97 12.76
CA ALA A 32 -20.93 -3.26 12.39
C ALA A 32 -20.48 -3.26 10.92
N LEU A 33 -21.31 -2.74 10.01
CA LEU A 33 -20.97 -2.58 8.60
C LEU A 33 -19.80 -1.61 8.40
N SER A 34 -19.83 -0.46 9.09
CA SER A 34 -18.74 0.53 9.01
C SER A 34 -17.42 -0.05 9.49
N LEU A 35 -17.44 -0.83 10.58
CA LEU A 35 -16.26 -1.49 11.12
C LEU A 35 -15.72 -2.56 10.15
N ALA A 36 -16.60 -3.37 9.56
CA ALA A 36 -16.20 -4.36 8.56
C ALA A 36 -15.55 -3.70 7.34
N LEU A 37 -16.12 -2.59 6.83
CA LEU A 37 -15.54 -1.82 5.73
C LEU A 37 -14.19 -1.21 6.12
N ALA A 38 -14.07 -0.65 7.32
CA ALA A 38 -12.81 -0.08 7.81
C ALA A 38 -11.71 -1.15 7.89
N ILE A 39 -12.04 -2.33 8.43
CA ILE A 39 -11.10 -3.46 8.48
C ILE A 39 -10.66 -3.84 7.07
N LEU A 40 -11.60 -4.02 6.13
CA LEU A 40 -11.28 -4.40 4.76
C LEU A 40 -10.36 -3.36 4.08
N LEU A 41 -10.65 -2.07 4.24
CA LEU A 41 -9.79 -1.00 3.72
C LEU A 41 -8.39 -0.99 4.35
N LEU A 42 -8.27 -1.24 5.65
CA LEU A 42 -6.96 -1.36 6.30
C LEU A 42 -6.18 -2.56 5.78
N PHE A 43 -6.84 -3.70 5.61
CA PHE A 43 -6.23 -4.91 5.05
C PHE A 43 -5.75 -4.67 3.62
N ASP A 44 -6.61 -4.14 2.75
CA ASP A 44 -6.26 -3.81 1.37
C ASP A 44 -5.08 -2.83 1.32
N TRP A 45 -5.03 -1.84 2.20
CA TRP A 45 -3.92 -0.88 2.26
C TRP A 45 -2.61 -1.57 2.65
N ILE A 46 -2.64 -2.41 3.68
CA ILE A 46 -1.46 -3.15 4.16
C ILE A 46 -0.98 -4.12 3.08
N ASP A 47 -1.89 -4.87 2.46
CA ASP A 47 -1.55 -5.85 1.44
C ASP A 47 -1.10 -5.19 0.14
N ALA A 48 -1.66 -4.05 -0.26
CA ALA A 48 -1.14 -3.27 -1.39
C ALA A 48 0.32 -2.85 -1.16
N CYS A 49 0.64 -2.35 0.04
CA CYS A 49 2.01 -1.99 0.38
C CYS A 49 2.96 -3.21 0.41
N ARG A 50 2.47 -4.37 0.85
CA ARG A 50 3.27 -5.61 0.90
C ARG A 50 3.45 -6.24 -0.48
N TYR A 51 2.42 -6.24 -1.32
CA TYR A 51 2.46 -6.77 -2.68
C TYR A 51 3.46 -5.98 -3.52
N GLU A 52 3.45 -4.65 -3.39
CA GLU A 52 4.42 -3.80 -4.06
C GLU A 52 5.86 -4.10 -3.61
N ALA A 53 6.08 -4.22 -2.30
CA ALA A 53 7.40 -4.56 -1.76
C ALA A 53 7.91 -5.94 -2.22
N ASP A 54 7.04 -6.95 -2.28
CA ASP A 54 7.42 -8.31 -2.68
C ASP A 54 7.69 -8.40 -4.20
N ARG A 55 6.92 -7.66 -5.00
CA ARG A 55 7.13 -7.52 -6.45
C ARG A 55 8.47 -6.84 -6.74
N LEU A 56 8.77 -5.73 -6.06
CA LEU A 56 10.08 -5.06 -6.14
C LEU A 56 11.23 -5.96 -5.67
N THR A 57 11.04 -6.74 -4.61
CA THR A 57 12.07 -7.67 -4.09
C THR A 57 12.36 -8.79 -5.09
N THR A 58 11.31 -9.32 -5.73
CA THR A 58 11.44 -10.35 -6.77
C THR A 58 12.17 -9.80 -8.00
N LEU A 59 11.80 -8.60 -8.46
CA LEU A 59 12.50 -7.91 -9.55
C LEU A 59 13.97 -7.64 -9.19
N ALA A 60 14.23 -7.11 -7.99
CA ALA A 60 15.58 -6.88 -7.49
C ALA A 60 16.42 -8.17 -7.47
N THR A 61 15.82 -9.30 -7.10
CA THR A 61 16.49 -10.61 -7.09
C THR A 61 16.81 -11.09 -8.50
N MET A 62 15.90 -10.93 -9.47
CA MET A 62 16.17 -11.28 -10.87
C MET A 62 17.26 -10.38 -11.48
N ILE A 63 17.21 -9.08 -11.23
CA ILE A 63 18.24 -8.13 -11.68
C ILE A 63 19.58 -8.48 -11.04
N ALA A 64 19.63 -8.74 -9.73
CA ALA A 64 20.85 -9.12 -9.01
C ALA A 64 21.47 -10.41 -9.56
N SER A 65 20.65 -11.43 -9.85
CA SER A 65 21.11 -12.67 -10.47
C SER A 65 21.78 -12.41 -11.83
N ASN A 66 21.19 -11.54 -12.66
CA ASN A 66 21.74 -11.22 -13.99
C ASN A 66 22.93 -10.23 -13.95
N THR A 67 22.99 -9.38 -12.93
CA THR A 67 24.09 -8.41 -12.75
C THR A 67 25.27 -8.95 -11.98
N THR A 68 25.13 -10.12 -11.32
CA THR A 68 26.27 -10.82 -10.68
C THR A 68 27.38 -11.10 -11.70
N ALA A 69 27.03 -11.59 -12.89
CA ALA A 69 28.00 -11.79 -13.97
C ALA A 69 28.64 -10.47 -14.43
N ALA A 70 27.84 -9.40 -14.59
CA ALA A 70 28.35 -8.09 -14.99
C ALA A 70 29.34 -7.48 -13.97
N ILE A 71 29.09 -7.68 -12.66
CA ILE A 71 30.01 -7.26 -11.59
C ILE A 71 31.27 -8.14 -11.59
N GLU A 72 31.13 -9.46 -11.74
CA GLU A 72 32.26 -10.40 -11.77
C GLU A 72 33.22 -10.13 -12.94
N PHE A 73 32.68 -9.77 -14.10
CA PHE A 73 33.46 -9.35 -15.28
C PHE A 73 33.81 -7.85 -15.30
N SER A 74 33.44 -7.09 -14.27
CA SER A 74 33.64 -5.63 -14.19
C SER A 74 33.10 -4.85 -15.39
N ASP A 75 32.08 -5.39 -16.05
CA ASP A 75 31.44 -4.80 -17.22
C ASP A 75 30.30 -3.86 -16.80
N ARG A 76 30.69 -2.60 -16.59
CA ARG A 76 29.74 -1.52 -16.25
C ARG A 76 28.75 -1.23 -17.38
N SER A 77 29.12 -1.50 -18.64
CA SER A 77 28.23 -1.25 -19.78
C SER A 77 27.04 -2.18 -19.73
N THR A 78 27.31 -3.49 -19.55
CA THR A 78 26.27 -4.51 -19.41
C THR A 78 25.37 -4.25 -18.19
N ALA A 79 25.94 -3.83 -17.05
CA ALA A 79 25.14 -3.48 -15.88
C ALA A 79 24.22 -2.26 -16.08
N HIS A 80 24.67 -1.24 -16.81
CA HIS A 80 23.84 -0.08 -17.13
C HIS A 80 22.72 -0.44 -18.09
N GLU A 81 22.98 -1.29 -19.10
CA GLU A 81 21.98 -1.73 -20.07
C GLU A 81 20.86 -2.57 -19.41
N ILE A 82 21.23 -3.44 -18.46
CA ILE A 82 20.26 -4.19 -17.64
C ILE A 82 19.40 -3.24 -16.79
N LEU A 83 19.99 -2.22 -16.17
CA LEU A 83 19.23 -1.21 -15.40
C LEU A 83 18.36 -0.32 -16.28
N ALA A 84 18.82 0.05 -17.47
CA ALA A 84 18.07 0.85 -18.42
C ALA A 84 16.81 0.11 -18.92
N GLY A 85 16.81 -1.22 -18.93
CA GLY A 85 15.62 -2.03 -19.22
C GLY A 85 14.48 -1.82 -18.21
N LEU A 86 14.79 -1.42 -16.97
CA LEU A 86 13.80 -1.15 -15.92
C LEU A 86 13.02 0.14 -16.15
N ARG A 87 13.51 1.03 -17.04
CA ARG A 87 12.81 2.23 -17.51
C ARG A 87 11.43 1.94 -18.09
N HIS A 88 11.21 0.73 -18.59
CA HIS A 88 9.95 0.33 -19.20
C HIS A 88 8.85 0.03 -18.18
N ASP A 89 9.18 -0.17 -16.91
CA ASP A 89 8.20 -0.34 -15.84
C ASP A 89 7.96 1.00 -15.12
N SER A 90 6.74 1.54 -15.23
CA SER A 90 6.37 2.85 -14.68
C SER A 90 6.33 2.91 -13.15
N GLU A 91 6.38 1.76 -12.48
CA GLU A 91 6.45 1.68 -11.01
C GLU A 91 7.88 1.93 -10.49
N ILE A 92 8.90 1.87 -11.34
CA ILE A 92 10.31 1.97 -10.93
C ILE A 92 10.80 3.43 -11.04
N THR A 93 10.98 4.09 -9.89
CA THR A 93 11.45 5.49 -9.82
C THR A 93 12.97 5.63 -10.00
N GLY A 94 13.73 4.57 -9.77
CA GLY A 94 15.19 4.53 -9.98
C GLY A 94 15.81 3.26 -9.42
N ALA A 95 16.96 2.87 -9.97
CA ALA A 95 17.65 1.65 -9.57
C ALA A 95 19.17 1.86 -9.48
N TYR A 96 19.79 1.29 -8.45
CA TYR A 96 21.21 1.49 -8.13
C TYR A 96 21.88 0.16 -7.82
N ILE A 97 23.03 -0.09 -8.45
CA ILE A 97 23.88 -1.25 -8.16
C ILE A 97 25.12 -0.75 -7.41
N TYR A 98 25.40 -1.38 -6.28
CA TYR A 98 26.59 -1.13 -5.47
C TYR A 98 27.53 -2.33 -5.55
N ASP A 99 28.83 -2.06 -5.68
CA ASP A 99 29.88 -3.07 -5.57
C ASP A 99 30.16 -3.41 -4.08
N LYS A 100 30.91 -4.48 -3.80
CA LYS A 100 31.33 -4.95 -2.47
C LYS A 100 32.00 -3.87 -1.61
N HIS A 101 32.57 -2.86 -2.25
CA HIS A 101 33.17 -1.69 -1.60
C HIS A 101 32.16 -0.58 -1.24
N ARG A 102 30.84 -0.84 -1.39
CA ARG A 102 29.76 0.16 -1.29
C ARG A 102 29.86 1.31 -2.32
N SER A 103 30.70 1.14 -3.33
CA SER A 103 30.84 2.10 -4.42
C SER A 103 29.71 1.93 -5.44
N LEU A 104 29.16 3.03 -5.93
CA LEU A 104 28.17 3.00 -7.01
C LEU A 104 28.80 2.39 -8.27
N PHE A 105 28.22 1.30 -8.75
CA PHE A 105 28.68 0.58 -9.94
C PHE A 105 27.90 1.02 -11.19
N ALA A 106 26.57 1.11 -11.08
CA ALA A 106 25.68 1.59 -12.14
C ALA A 106 24.37 2.15 -11.54
N SER A 107 23.74 3.10 -12.25
CA SER A 107 22.43 3.69 -11.87
C SER A 107 21.56 3.97 -13.09
N TYR A 108 20.25 4.02 -12.89
CA TYR A 108 19.23 4.51 -13.84
C TYR A 108 18.23 5.41 -13.10
#